data_AF-A0A937SXR9-F1
#
_entry.id   AF-A0A937SXR9-F1
#
_cell.length_a   1.000
_cell.length_b   1.000
_cell.length_c   1.000
_cell.angle_alpha   90.00
_cell.angle_beta   90.00
_cell.angle_gamma   90.00
#
_symmetry.space_group_name_H-M   'P 1'
#
loop_
_entity.id
_entity.type
_entity.pdbx_description
1 polymer ?
#
loop_
_entity_poly.entity_id
_entity_poly.type
_entity_poly.pdbx_seq_one_letter_code
_entity_poly.pdbx_strand_id
1 'polypeptide(L)'
;MDVAQCRACGELVFDDRADEQVSDVLRSHLSLLTPGPIRQALRTLGMQQKTLAASLGIAEATLSRWLSGGLIQSRAMDNLLRVCFGIPAVREVLTGAKSVSDLGVSAET
;
A
#
# COMPACT_ATOMS: atom_id res chain seq x y z
N MET A 1 22.80 -3.30 -9.06
CA MET A 1 21.72 -3.12 -10.03
C MET A 1 22.19 -3.79 -11.29
N ASP A 2 21.64 -4.97 -11.58
CA ASP A 2 22.00 -5.71 -12.80
C ASP A 2 21.06 -5.26 -13.91
N VAL A 3 21.59 -4.53 -14.88
CA VAL A 3 20.85 -4.05 -16.06
C VAL A 3 21.55 -4.60 -17.28
N ALA A 4 20.78 -5.18 -18.21
CA ALA A 4 21.35 -5.72 -19.44
C ALA A 4 21.81 -4.56 -20.34
N GLN A 5 23.08 -4.58 -20.76
CA GLN A 5 23.64 -3.57 -21.64
C GLN A 5 23.82 -4.12 -23.06
N CYS A 6 23.32 -3.39 -24.06
CA CYS A 6 23.59 -3.71 -25.46
C CYS A 6 25.08 -3.54 -25.77
N ARG A 7 25.75 -4.60 -26.22
CA ARG A 7 27.18 -4.55 -26.55
C ARG A 7 27.51 -3.69 -27.78
N ALA A 8 26.53 -3.39 -28.63
CA ALA A 8 26.75 -2.66 -29.89
C ALA A 8 26.60 -1.14 -29.74
N CYS A 9 25.61 -0.67 -28.99
CA CYS A 9 25.33 0.76 -28.83
C CYS A 9 25.44 1.27 -27.39
N GLY A 10 25.62 0.37 -26.41
CA GLY A 10 25.72 0.73 -25.00
C GLY A 10 24.39 1.03 -24.30
N GLU A 11 23.26 0.92 -25.00
CA GLU A 11 21.91 1.13 -24.46
C GLU A 11 21.63 0.22 -23.25
N LEU A 12 21.00 0.79 -22.22
CA LEU A 12 20.64 0.07 -21.00
C LEU A 12 19.20 -0.43 -21.11
N VAL A 13 19.02 -1.74 -21.02
CA VAL A 13 17.72 -2.39 -21.05
C VAL A 13 17.30 -2.71 -19.62
N PHE A 14 16.35 -1.94 -19.11
CA PHE A 14 15.68 -2.21 -17.85
C PHE A 14 14.64 -3.30 -18.08
N ASP A 15 14.89 -4.48 -17.53
CA ASP A 15 13.92 -5.57 -17.48
C ASP A 15 13.06 -5.45 -16.21
N ASP A 16 12.02 -6.28 -16.10
CA ASP A 16 11.10 -6.28 -14.95
C ASP A 16 11.84 -6.44 -13.62
N ARG A 17 13.00 -7.12 -13.62
CA ARG A 17 13.83 -7.37 -12.44
C ARG A 17 14.61 -6.12 -12.00
N ALA A 18 15.09 -5.31 -12.94
CA ALA A 18 15.66 -4.01 -12.65
C ALA A 18 14.61 -3.06 -12.07
N ASP A 19 13.38 -3.09 -12.58
CA ASP A 19 12.25 -2.27 -12.09
C ASP A 19 11.81 -2.66 -10.66
N GLU A 20 11.78 -3.97 -10.36
CA GLU A 20 11.53 -4.47 -9.00
C GLU A 20 12.60 -3.98 -8.01
N GLN A 21 13.89 -4.06 -8.38
CA GLN A 21 15.00 -3.60 -7.54
C GLN A 21 14.93 -2.09 -7.27
N VAL A 22 14.65 -1.28 -8.29
CA VAL A 22 14.50 0.17 -8.14
C VAL A 22 13.30 0.50 -7.25
N SER A 23 12.18 -0.20 -7.44
CA SER A 23 10.97 0.00 -6.65
C SER A 23 11.17 -0.35 -5.18
N ASP A 24 11.92 -1.42 -4.88
CA ASP A 24 12.19 -1.82 -3.50
C ASP A 24 13.16 -0.87 -2.78
N VAL A 25 14.19 -0.38 -3.47
CA VAL A 25 15.08 0.67 -2.94
C VAL A 25 14.30 1.95 -2.67
N LEU A 26 13.42 2.36 -3.60
CA LEU A 26 12.58 3.54 -3.44
C LEU A 26 11.60 3.40 -2.26
N ARG A 27 10.95 2.23 -2.11
CA ARG A 27 10.07 1.95 -0.96
C ARG A 27 10.81 2.02 0.36
N SER A 28 12.01 1.43 0.43
CA SER A 28 12.85 1.46 1.62
C SER A 28 13.25 2.90 1.97
N HIS A 29 13.71 3.67 0.97
CA HIS A 29 14.10 5.07 1.18
C HIS A 29 12.92 5.93 1.66
N LEU A 30 11.72 5.70 1.13
CA LEU A 30 10.51 6.42 1.49
C LEU A 30 9.83 5.90 2.78
N SER A 31 10.34 4.82 3.37
CA SER A 31 9.77 4.14 4.54
C SER A 31 8.31 3.70 4.36
N LEU A 32 7.94 3.32 3.13
CA LEU A 32 6.60 2.84 2.80
C LEU A 32 6.45 1.36 3.17
N LEU A 33 5.22 0.94 3.45
CA LEU A 33 4.90 -0.47 3.66
C LEU A 33 5.21 -1.26 2.39
N THR A 34 5.99 -2.33 2.55
CA THR A 34 6.23 -3.31 1.49
C THR A 34 5.09 -4.33 1.43
N PRO A 35 5.02 -5.17 0.38
CA PRO A 35 3.96 -6.17 0.28
C PRO A 35 3.89 -7.14 1.46
N GLY A 36 5.04 -7.48 2.07
CA GLY A 36 5.14 -8.43 3.18
C GLY A 36 4.31 -8.01 4.42
N PRO A 37 4.57 -6.83 5.00
CA PRO A 37 3.79 -6.25 6.09
C PRO A 37 2.29 -6.14 5.80
N ILE A 38 1.89 -5.71 4.58
CA ILE A 38 0.48 -5.59 4.21
C ILE A 38 -0.21 -6.96 4.24
N ARG A 39 0.42 -8.00 3.65
CA ARG A 39 -0.11 -9.38 3.70
C ARG A 39 -0.19 -9.91 5.13
N GLN A 40 0.81 -9.61 5.97
CA GLN A 40 0.82 -10.04 7.35
C GLN A 40 -0.31 -9.38 8.14
N ALA A 41 -0.58 -8.09 7.94
CA ALA A 41 -1.68 -7.40 8.57
C ALA A 41 -3.04 -7.99 8.16
N LEU A 42 -3.26 -8.25 6.86
CA LEU A 42 -4.47 -8.90 6.37
C LEU A 42 -4.71 -10.26 7.02
N ARG A 43 -3.67 -11.11 7.10
CA ARG A 43 -3.76 -12.42 7.78
C ARG A 43 -4.08 -12.28 9.26
N THR A 44 -3.40 -11.37 9.95
CA THR A 44 -3.56 -11.15 11.39
C THR A 44 -4.98 -10.67 11.72
N LEU A 45 -5.57 -9.86 10.84
CA LEU A 45 -6.91 -9.31 11.00
C LEU A 45 -8.03 -10.21 10.43
N GLY A 46 -7.69 -11.34 9.80
CA GLY A 46 -8.66 -12.19 9.09
C GLY A 46 -9.39 -11.46 7.95
N MET A 47 -8.77 -10.41 7.39
CA MET A 47 -9.41 -9.52 6.42
C MET A 47 -9.10 -9.94 4.99
N GLN A 48 -10.12 -9.92 4.13
CA GLN A 48 -9.96 -10.20 2.70
C GLN A 48 -9.47 -8.97 1.94
N GLN A 49 -8.73 -9.18 0.84
CA GLN A 49 -8.24 -8.10 -0.02
C GLN A 49 -9.40 -7.22 -0.54
N LYS A 50 -10.49 -7.84 -1.01
CA LYS A 50 -11.69 -7.14 -1.44
C LYS A 50 -12.26 -6.20 -0.38
N THR A 51 -12.32 -6.66 0.88
CA THR A 51 -12.81 -5.84 2.01
C THR A 51 -11.89 -4.65 2.27
N LEU A 52 -10.57 -4.88 2.28
CA LEU A 52 -9.61 -3.80 2.46
C LEU A 52 -9.70 -2.78 1.31
N ALA A 53 -9.73 -3.24 0.06
CA ALA A 53 -9.83 -2.37 -1.10
C ALA A 53 -11.09 -1.49 -1.06
N ALA A 54 -12.25 -2.09 -0.74
CA ALA A 54 -13.49 -1.36 -0.56
C ALA A 54 -13.39 -0.32 0.57
N SER A 55 -12.82 -0.69 1.73
CA SER A 55 -12.65 0.23 2.87
C SER A 55 -11.70 1.40 2.59
N LEU A 56 -10.75 1.22 1.68
CA LEU A 56 -9.81 2.26 1.24
C LEU A 56 -10.34 3.08 0.05
N GLY A 57 -11.50 2.73 -0.51
CA GLY A 57 -12.06 3.41 -1.69
C GLY A 57 -11.27 3.19 -2.98
N ILE A 58 -10.60 2.04 -3.12
CA ILE A 58 -9.80 1.70 -4.31
C ILE A 58 -10.33 0.42 -4.98
N ALA A 59 -9.96 0.24 -6.26
CA ALA A 59 -10.20 -1.03 -6.94
C ALA A 59 -9.37 -2.17 -6.33
N GLU A 60 -9.93 -3.37 -6.26
CA GLU A 60 -9.21 -4.58 -5.79
C GLU A 60 -7.95 -4.87 -6.62
N ALA A 61 -8.00 -4.58 -7.93
CA ALA A 61 -6.83 -4.67 -8.81
C ALA A 61 -5.67 -3.75 -8.38
N THR A 62 -5.97 -2.56 -7.84
CA THR A 62 -4.94 -1.63 -7.34
C THR A 62 -4.24 -2.23 -6.13
N LEU A 63 -5.01 -2.78 -5.17
CA LEU A 63 -4.45 -3.45 -4.00
C LEU A 63 -3.63 -4.69 -4.41
N SER A 64 -4.12 -5.48 -5.36
CA SER A 64 -3.41 -6.63 -5.91
C SER A 64 -2.04 -6.24 -6.47
N ARG A 65 -1.95 -5.12 -7.22
CA ARG A 65 -0.67 -4.59 -7.73
C ARG A 65 0.27 -4.11 -6.62
N TRP A 66 -0.23 -3.54 -5.53
CA TRP A 66 0.62 -3.24 -4.37
C TRP A 66 1.17 -4.50 -3.75
N LEU A 67 0.34 -5.54 -3.62
CA LEU A 67 0.75 -6.80 -3.04
C LEU A 67 1.71 -7.58 -3.96
N SER A 68 1.59 -7.48 -5.27
CA SER A 68 2.56 -8.10 -6.19
C SER A 68 3.85 -7.31 -6.32
N GLY A 69 3.90 -6.06 -5.83
CA GLY A 69 5.06 -5.18 -5.99
C GLY A 69 5.05 -4.38 -7.30
N GLY A 70 4.10 -4.65 -8.22
CA GLY A 70 3.99 -3.97 -9.52
C GLY A 70 3.43 -2.54 -9.46
N LEU A 71 3.03 -2.05 -8.29
CA LEU A 71 2.68 -0.64 -8.08
C LEU A 71 3.10 -0.20 -6.67
N ILE A 72 3.58 1.04 -6.54
CA ILE A 72 3.86 1.68 -5.24
C ILE A 72 2.65 2.53 -4.85
N GLN A 73 2.19 2.40 -3.61
CA GLN A 73 1.15 3.24 -3.05
C GLN A 73 1.64 4.68 -2.81
N SER A 74 0.75 5.66 -2.87
CA SER A 74 1.09 7.02 -2.45
C SER A 74 1.34 7.09 -0.93
N ARG A 75 2.06 8.11 -0.47
CA ARG A 75 2.30 8.33 0.97
C ARG A 75 1.00 8.51 1.77
N ALA A 76 0.00 9.18 1.20
CA ALA A 76 -1.31 9.32 1.84
C ALA A 76 -1.97 7.95 2.07
N MET A 77 -1.85 7.06 1.10
CA MET A 77 -2.42 5.73 1.18
C MET A 77 -1.64 4.81 2.12
N ASP A 78 -0.31 4.99 2.21
CA ASP A 78 0.50 4.33 3.23
C ASP A 78 0.07 4.72 4.65
N ASN A 79 -0.14 6.01 4.89
CA ASN A 79 -0.67 6.50 6.16
C ASN A 79 -2.04 5.88 6.47
N LEU A 80 -2.94 5.83 5.47
CA LEU A 80 -4.27 5.24 5.62
C LEU A 80 -4.21 3.74 5.94
N LEU A 81 -3.34 2.99 5.28
CA LEU A 81 -3.08 1.58 5.58
C LEU A 81 -2.61 1.40 7.03
N ARG A 82 -1.66 2.22 7.49
CA ARG A 82 -1.13 2.15 8.85
C ARG A 82 -2.21 2.40 9.91
N VAL A 83 -3.04 3.42 9.74
CA VAL A 83 -4.13 3.69 10.69
C VAL A 83 -5.24 2.64 10.62
N CYS A 84 -5.57 2.13 9.43
CA CYS A 84 -6.57 1.07 9.27
C CYS A 84 -6.11 -0.24 9.93
N PHE A 85 -4.82 -0.60 9.82
CA PHE A 85 -4.29 -1.79 10.48
C PHE A 85 -4.08 -1.59 11.99
N GLY A 86 -3.53 -0.44 12.39
CA GLY A 86 -3.12 -0.16 13.75
C GLY A 86 -4.24 0.28 14.70
N ILE A 87 -5.31 0.89 14.20
CA ILE A 87 -6.36 1.50 15.03
C ILE A 87 -7.71 0.83 14.72
N PRO A 88 -8.22 -0.05 15.61
CA PRO A 88 -9.49 -0.74 15.39
C PRO A 88 -10.68 0.20 15.11
N ALA A 89 -10.75 1.34 15.80
CA ALA A 89 -11.82 2.31 15.59
C ALA A 89 -11.83 2.89 14.16
N VAL A 90 -10.65 3.22 13.61
CA VAL A 90 -10.54 3.68 12.21
C VAL A 90 -11.01 2.58 11.25
N ARG A 91 -10.58 1.35 11.49
CA ARG A 91 -11.01 0.20 10.69
C ARG A 91 -12.52 0.00 10.71
N GLU A 92 -13.14 0.03 11.89
CA GLU A 92 -14.60 -0.10 12.03
C GLU A 92 -15.35 0.98 11.25
N VAL A 93 -14.83 2.21 11.24
CA VAL A 93 -15.41 3.31 10.47
C VAL A 93 -15.25 3.08 8.97
N LEU A 94 -14.05 2.71 8.51
CA LEU A 94 -13.78 2.47 7.09
C LEU A 94 -14.51 1.25 6.53
N THR A 95 -14.80 0.24 7.36
CA THR A 95 -15.61 -0.92 6.96
C THR A 95 -17.11 -0.68 7.09
N GLY A 96 -17.54 0.51 7.54
CA GLY A 96 -18.95 0.86 7.75
C GLY A 96 -19.61 0.21 8.97
N ALA A 97 -18.83 -0.38 9.89
CA ALA A 97 -19.34 -0.92 11.15
C ALA A 97 -19.68 0.18 12.17
N LYS A 98 -19.08 1.36 12.03
CA LYS A 98 -19.40 2.58 12.78
C LYS A 98 -19.49 3.78 11.84
N SER A 99 -20.37 4.72 12.15
CA SER A 99 -20.43 6.01 11.45
C SER A 99 -19.74 7.09 12.29
N VAL A 100 -19.00 7.97 11.62
CA VAL A 100 -18.46 9.20 12.23
C VAL A 100 -19.15 10.37 11.56
N SER A 101 -20.05 11.01 12.30
CA SER A 101 -20.76 12.21 11.85
C SER A 101 -20.06 13.50 12.29
N ASP A 102 -19.15 13.38 13.26
CA ASP A 102 -18.48 14.50 13.90
C ASP A 102 -17.04 14.63 13.37
N LEU A 103 -16.80 15.67 12.57
CA LEU A 103 -15.53 15.95 11.92
C LEU A 103 -14.70 16.96 12.72
N GLY A 104 -14.44 16.64 13.99
CA GLY A 104 -13.62 17.45 14.87
C GLY A 104 -14.37 18.58 15.57
N VAL A 105 -15.71 18.49 15.68
CA VAL A 105 -16.46 19.34 16.60
C VAL A 105 -16.09 18.88 18.00
N SER A 106 -15.18 19.62 18.62
CA SER A 106 -14.99 19.47 20.06
C SER A 106 -16.32 19.83 20.71
N ALA A 107 -16.90 18.91 21.48
CA ALA A 107 -17.89 19.29 22.47
C ALA A 107 -17.15 20.18 23.50
N GLU A 108 -17.00 21.45 23.18
CA GLU A 108 -16.56 22.48 24.10
C GLU A 108 -17.56 22.48 25.26
N THR A 109 -17.08 22.09 26.45
CA THR A 109 -17.78 22.28 27.73
C THR A 109 -17.02 23.33 28.52
#